data_AF-A0A8T0G024-F1
#
_entry.id   AF-A0A8T0G024-F1
#
_cell.length_a   1.000
_cell.length_b   1.000
_cell.length_c   1.000
_cell.angle_alpha   90.00
_cell.angle_beta   90.00
_cell.angle_gamma   90.00
#
_symmetry.space_group_name_H-M   'P 1'
#
loop_
_entity.id
_entity.type
_entity.pdbx_description
1 polymer ?
#
loop_
_entity_poly.entity_id
_entity_poly.type
_entity_poly.pdbx_seq_one_letter_code
_entity_poly.pdbx_strand_id
1 'polypeptide(L)'
;MKDKIKKESQTKPKSSNNGREKEISIKPNSKLSNKPEREKLNNAVQLEKLNNAADPNELNFEEYYALHQYANDSKGNPKYAKKRNRDEFYLEDADGKPVYAYKKLKSGKQEPIFATDSNNNPIIASYQNNPIYPFDSDNKPYFPTKGNKQYYAQKDGMEIYPENAEKHQFYAKNEDNDEYPAKDMNQQDYYAHTINEYNNIVEYPPTKHTGEPFYILTENDKKKYLFNIDLKYPIFPRNDQNEEIYFNLDNGEEYYPTSEDKNQFYAKNLQNIEKLAKLSDGIEYYAKNASDDEIYPKLESGSQYYRIKENTEYAALRVNGDAYYAKTKDQDEYYPKIYLEGATRDLSVEPESYFGEDNNP
;
A
#
# COMPACT_ATOMS: atom_id res chain seq x y z
N MET A 1 -8.16 -36.64 -44.01
CA MET A 1 -9.59 -36.49 -43.67
C MET A 1 -9.77 -35.13 -43.05
N LYS A 2 -10.58 -34.28 -43.69
CA LYS A 2 -10.86 -32.90 -43.29
C LYS A 2 -12.22 -32.90 -42.62
N ASP A 3 -12.32 -32.46 -41.38
CA ASP A 3 -13.61 -32.08 -40.81
C ASP A 3 -13.58 -30.64 -40.28
N LYS A 4 -14.46 -29.86 -40.88
CA LYS A 4 -14.83 -28.49 -40.55
C LYS A 4 -15.86 -28.55 -39.42
N ILE A 5 -15.73 -27.67 -38.43
CA ILE A 5 -16.90 -27.22 -37.66
C ILE A 5 -16.95 -25.70 -37.73
N LYS A 6 -18.10 -25.24 -38.24
CA LYS A 6 -18.55 -23.87 -38.43
C LYS A 6 -19.87 -23.79 -37.68
N LYS A 7 -20.10 -22.73 -36.89
CA LYS A 7 -21.40 -22.19 -36.41
C LYS A 7 -21.13 -21.30 -35.19
N GLU A 8 -21.86 -20.25 -34.87
CA GLU A 8 -22.79 -19.37 -35.58
C GLU A 8 -23.06 -18.23 -34.59
N SER A 9 -23.06 -17.00 -35.09
CA SER A 9 -23.42 -15.77 -34.38
C SER A 9 -24.91 -15.73 -34.04
N GLN A 10 -25.27 -15.26 -32.83
CA GLN A 10 -26.60 -14.70 -32.59
C GLN A 10 -26.58 -13.43 -31.74
N THR A 11 -27.37 -12.49 -32.24
CA THR A 11 -27.57 -11.09 -31.87
C THR A 11 -28.63 -10.88 -30.79
N LYS A 12 -28.53 -9.73 -30.11
CA LYS A 12 -29.46 -9.08 -29.16
C LYS A 12 -30.96 -9.24 -29.46
N PRO A 13 -31.78 -8.95 -28.44
CA PRO A 13 -32.80 -7.92 -28.62
C PRO A 13 -32.77 -6.79 -27.58
N LYS A 14 -33.13 -5.59 -28.07
CA LYS A 14 -33.50 -4.38 -27.32
C LYS A 14 -34.92 -4.56 -26.77
N SER A 15 -35.18 -4.11 -25.53
CA SER A 15 -36.54 -3.84 -25.06
C SER A 15 -36.75 -2.34 -24.83
N SER A 16 -37.59 -1.75 -25.67
CA SER A 16 -38.31 -0.50 -25.40
C SER A 16 -39.48 -0.77 -24.46
N ASN A 17 -39.80 0.18 -23.57
CA ASN A 17 -41.21 0.45 -23.30
C ASN A 17 -41.45 1.89 -22.82
N ASN A 18 -42.38 2.53 -23.53
CA ASN A 18 -43.03 3.80 -23.23
C ASN A 18 -44.05 3.62 -22.11
N GLY A 19 -44.28 4.66 -21.31
CA GLY A 19 -45.43 4.77 -20.41
C GLY A 19 -45.64 6.21 -19.95
N ARG A 20 -46.64 6.87 -20.54
CA ARG A 20 -47.08 8.26 -20.32
C ARG A 20 -48.04 8.39 -19.13
N GLU A 21 -48.01 9.60 -18.55
CA GLU A 21 -49.11 10.40 -17.98
C GLU A 21 -49.82 9.96 -16.69
N LYS A 22 -49.76 10.84 -15.68
CA LYS A 22 -50.95 11.59 -15.21
C LYS A 22 -50.56 12.83 -14.38
N GLU A 23 -51.01 13.98 -14.87
CA GLU A 23 -51.14 15.24 -14.14
C GLU A 23 -52.19 15.12 -13.04
N ILE A 24 -51.93 15.69 -11.85
CA ILE A 24 -52.99 16.15 -10.94
C ILE A 24 -52.63 17.56 -10.47
N SER A 25 -53.46 18.49 -10.94
CA SER A 25 -53.56 19.89 -10.55
C SER A 25 -54.37 20.01 -9.25
N ILE A 26 -53.82 20.68 -8.22
CA ILE A 26 -54.62 21.23 -7.11
C ILE A 26 -53.98 22.54 -6.61
N LYS A 27 -54.71 23.65 -6.81
CA LYS A 27 -54.74 24.90 -6.02
C LYS A 27 -56.10 25.57 -6.34
N PRO A 28 -56.60 26.58 -5.58
CA PRO A 28 -56.25 27.08 -4.24
C PRO A 28 -57.49 27.39 -3.33
N ASN A 29 -57.28 27.65 -2.03
CA ASN A 29 -58.01 28.65 -1.22
C ASN A 29 -57.36 28.71 0.17
N SER A 30 -56.79 29.85 0.63
CA SER A 30 -57.42 31.00 1.31
C SER A 30 -58.15 30.59 2.61
N LYS A 31 -58.00 31.21 3.79
CA LYS A 31 -57.49 32.52 4.21
C LYS A 31 -57.55 32.60 5.77
N LEU A 32 -56.72 33.47 6.39
CA LEU A 32 -56.79 34.00 7.78
C LEU A 32 -56.53 33.01 8.94
N SER A 33 -55.80 33.31 10.03
CA SER A 33 -55.72 34.54 10.82
C SER A 33 -54.61 34.48 11.89
N ASN A 34 -54.11 35.65 12.30
CA ASN A 34 -53.42 36.01 13.56
C ASN A 34 -51.89 35.88 13.73
N LYS A 35 -51.28 37.08 13.63
CA LYS A 35 -50.05 37.61 14.27
C LYS A 35 -50.04 37.36 15.79
N PRO A 36 -48.86 37.32 16.47
CA PRO A 36 -48.03 38.51 16.76
C PRO A 36 -46.56 38.29 16.36
N GLU A 37 -45.83 39.22 15.74
CA GLU A 37 -45.20 40.45 16.24
C GLU A 37 -44.16 40.25 17.37
N ARG A 38 -42.91 40.68 17.08
CA ARG A 38 -41.65 40.64 17.87
C ARG A 38 -40.91 39.29 17.79
N GLU A 39 -39.63 39.19 17.42
CA GLU A 39 -38.48 40.09 17.49
C GLU A 39 -37.50 39.77 16.35
N LYS A 40 -36.98 40.80 15.70
CA LYS A 40 -35.83 40.67 14.80
C LYS A 40 -34.59 40.46 15.67
N LEU A 41 -34.19 39.20 15.89
CA LEU A 41 -32.84 38.90 16.36
C LEU A 41 -31.88 39.08 15.18
N ASN A 42 -31.45 40.32 14.98
CA ASN A 42 -30.21 40.62 14.31
C ASN A 42 -29.08 40.05 15.19
N ASN A 43 -28.71 38.78 14.98
CA ASN A 43 -27.41 38.28 15.40
C ASN A 43 -26.35 38.89 14.48
N ALA A 44 -26.08 40.18 14.71
CA ALA A 44 -24.82 40.77 14.37
C ALA A 44 -23.77 40.01 15.18
N VAL A 45 -23.04 39.13 14.49
CA VAL A 45 -21.70 38.74 14.91
C VAL A 45 -20.97 40.03 15.23
N GLN A 46 -20.73 40.28 16.52
CA GLN A 46 -19.78 41.30 16.93
C GLN A 46 -18.42 40.84 16.40
N LEU A 47 -18.08 41.29 15.19
CA LEU A 47 -16.71 41.52 14.80
C LEU A 47 -16.19 42.61 15.74
N GLU A 48 -15.65 42.22 16.89
CA GLU A 48 -14.74 43.08 17.61
C GLU A 48 -13.51 43.29 16.72
N LYS A 49 -13.56 44.33 15.88
CA LYS A 49 -12.36 45.04 15.49
C LYS A 49 -11.80 45.67 16.76
N LEU A 50 -10.86 44.99 17.41
CA LEU A 50 -9.96 45.61 18.37
C LEU A 50 -9.00 46.54 17.59
N ASN A 51 -9.53 47.71 17.21
CA ASN A 51 -8.73 48.88 16.92
C ASN A 51 -8.73 49.75 18.17
N ASN A 52 -7.69 49.60 19.00
CA ASN A 52 -7.21 50.69 19.84
C ASN A 52 -5.68 50.66 19.81
N ALA A 53 -5.13 51.66 19.11
CA ALA A 53 -3.71 51.92 18.99
C ALA A 53 -3.20 52.70 20.22
N ALA A 54 -2.03 52.32 20.76
CA ALA A 54 -1.20 53.24 21.54
C ALA A 54 0.29 52.85 21.73
N ASP A 55 0.76 51.67 21.30
CA ASP A 55 2.19 51.31 21.40
C ASP A 55 2.84 51.22 20.00
N PRO A 56 3.87 52.01 19.69
CA PRO A 56 4.64 51.86 18.45
C PRO A 56 5.42 50.52 18.35
N ASN A 57 5.45 49.72 19.42
CA ASN A 57 5.92 48.33 19.41
C ASN A 57 4.80 47.28 19.33
N GLU A 58 3.52 47.68 19.29
CA GLU A 58 2.41 46.77 18.98
C GLU A 58 2.39 46.48 17.47
N LEU A 59 3.11 45.43 17.10
CA LEU A 59 2.99 44.77 15.81
C LEU A 59 1.53 44.37 15.57
N ASN A 60 0.92 44.91 14.50
CA ASN A 60 -0.42 44.58 14.01
C ASN A 60 -0.75 43.08 14.18
N PHE A 61 -1.72 42.77 15.04
CA PHE A 61 -2.24 41.42 15.21
C PHE A 61 -3.32 41.16 14.16
N GLU A 62 -2.98 40.42 13.10
CA GLU A 62 -3.98 39.85 12.21
C GLU A 62 -4.45 38.51 12.81
N GLU A 63 -5.50 38.60 13.65
CA GLU A 63 -6.47 37.52 13.94
C GLU A 63 -6.12 36.47 15.01
N TYR A 64 -6.21 36.88 16.28
CA TYR A 64 -6.37 35.98 17.44
C TYR A 64 -7.84 35.99 17.90
N TYR A 65 -8.54 34.86 17.79
CA TYR A 65 -9.95 34.73 18.22
C TYR A 65 -10.06 33.82 19.45
N ALA A 66 -10.38 34.41 20.59
CA ALA A 66 -10.29 33.79 21.92
C ALA A 66 -11.45 32.84 22.30
N LEU A 67 -12.20 32.26 21.36
CA LEU A 67 -13.48 31.59 21.66
C LEU A 67 -13.70 30.21 21.02
N HIS A 68 -12.65 29.43 20.75
CA HIS A 68 -12.79 28.08 20.15
C HIS A 68 -13.61 28.07 18.84
N GLN A 69 -13.47 29.12 18.04
CA GLN A 69 -14.17 29.27 16.76
C GLN A 69 -13.17 29.55 15.65
N TYR A 70 -13.45 29.01 14.46
CA TYR A 70 -12.65 29.29 13.27
C TYR A 70 -12.85 30.74 12.81
N ALA A 71 -11.80 31.33 12.23
CA ALA A 71 -11.94 32.57 11.45
C ALA A 71 -12.71 32.27 10.16
N ASN A 72 -13.27 33.28 9.48
CA ASN A 72 -13.85 33.09 8.15
C ASN A 72 -13.13 33.96 7.12
N ASP A 73 -12.84 33.40 5.95
CA ASP A 73 -12.32 34.19 4.83
C ASP A 73 -13.39 35.08 4.19
N SER A 74 -13.00 35.92 3.22
CA SER A 74 -13.92 36.82 2.51
C SER A 74 -15.05 36.12 1.75
N LYS A 75 -14.99 34.80 1.60
CA LYS A 75 -16.03 33.96 0.99
C LYS A 75 -16.85 33.19 2.04
N GLY A 76 -16.58 33.41 3.32
CA GLY A 76 -17.27 32.77 4.44
C GLY A 76 -16.78 31.35 4.76
N ASN A 77 -15.61 30.93 4.26
CA ASN A 77 -15.06 29.62 4.61
C ASN A 77 -14.28 29.71 5.93
N PRO A 78 -14.50 28.75 6.85
CA PRO A 78 -13.67 28.59 8.05
C PRO A 78 -12.18 28.55 7.72
N LYS A 79 -11.34 29.14 8.57
CA LYS A 79 -9.88 29.10 8.56
C LYS A 79 -9.35 29.03 9.99
N TYR A 80 -8.13 28.53 10.15
CA TYR A 80 -7.47 28.46 11.45
C TYR A 80 -7.06 29.84 11.95
N ALA A 81 -7.12 30.02 13.27
CA ALA A 81 -6.58 31.19 13.93
C ALA A 81 -5.04 31.12 13.97
N LYS A 82 -4.39 32.29 14.08
CA LYS A 82 -2.92 32.40 14.08
C LYS A 82 -2.40 32.77 15.47
N LYS A 83 -1.29 32.15 15.85
CA LYS A 83 -0.50 32.55 17.02
C LYS A 83 0.32 33.80 16.70
N ARG A 84 0.86 34.45 17.75
CA ARG A 84 1.69 35.66 17.68
C ARG A 84 2.92 35.53 16.75
N ASN A 85 3.36 34.30 16.48
CA ASN A 85 4.47 33.96 15.58
C ASN A 85 4.04 33.58 14.15
N ARG A 86 2.76 33.77 13.79
CA ARG A 86 2.12 33.44 12.51
C ARG A 86 1.82 31.96 12.25
N ASP A 87 2.13 31.06 13.19
CA ASP A 87 1.72 29.66 13.07
C ASP A 87 0.21 29.53 13.24
N GLU A 88 -0.42 28.77 12.36
CA GLU A 88 -1.82 28.38 12.51
C GLU A 88 -1.93 27.20 13.49
N PHE A 89 -3.06 27.10 14.19
CA PHE A 89 -3.33 25.98 15.09
C PHE A 89 -4.72 25.41 14.92
N TYR A 90 -4.82 24.10 15.15
CA TYR A 90 -6.09 23.38 15.16
C TYR A 90 -6.90 23.76 16.41
N LEU A 91 -8.20 23.93 16.23
CA LEU A 91 -9.12 23.92 17.36
C LEU A 91 -9.26 22.49 17.87
N GLU A 92 -9.56 22.34 19.15
CA GLU A 92 -9.78 21.04 19.76
C GLU A 92 -11.27 20.88 20.12
N ASP A 93 -11.78 19.65 20.03
CA ASP A 93 -13.09 19.29 20.58
C ASP A 93 -13.04 19.16 22.11
N ALA A 94 -14.16 18.75 22.71
CA ALA A 94 -14.27 18.62 24.17
C ALA A 94 -13.30 17.59 24.78
N ASP A 95 -12.81 16.65 23.97
CA ASP A 95 -11.86 15.61 24.37
C ASP A 95 -10.40 16.01 24.08
N GLY A 96 -10.16 17.23 23.58
CA GLY A 96 -8.83 17.70 23.20
C GLY A 96 -8.37 17.20 21.82
N LYS A 97 -9.27 16.61 21.02
CA LYS A 97 -8.91 16.12 19.68
C LYS A 97 -8.97 17.26 18.68
N PRO A 98 -7.95 17.44 17.83
CA PRO A 98 -7.93 18.51 16.85
C PRO A 98 -9.03 18.31 15.80
N VAL A 99 -9.68 19.41 15.43
CA VAL A 99 -10.76 19.48 14.45
C VAL A 99 -10.28 20.25 13.22
N TYR A 100 -10.56 19.70 12.05
CA TYR A 100 -10.24 20.33 10.78
C TYR A 100 -11.27 21.40 10.39
N ALA A 101 -10.78 22.55 9.93
CA ALA A 101 -11.59 23.51 9.19
C ALA A 101 -11.89 22.97 7.78
N TYR A 102 -13.06 23.27 7.23
CA TYR A 102 -13.44 22.84 5.88
C TYR A 102 -13.89 24.02 5.03
N LYS A 103 -13.38 24.09 3.79
CA LYS A 103 -13.92 24.99 2.76
C LYS A 103 -15.00 24.29 1.97
N LYS A 104 -16.07 25.02 1.65
CA LYS A 104 -17.16 24.51 0.82
C LYS A 104 -16.90 24.81 -0.65
N LEU A 105 -16.82 23.78 -1.48
CA LEU A 105 -16.67 23.93 -2.92
C LEU A 105 -18.01 24.26 -3.59
N LYS A 106 -17.95 24.80 -4.81
CA LYS A 106 -19.15 25.06 -5.63
C LYS A 106 -19.96 23.80 -5.92
N SER A 107 -19.31 22.64 -5.97
CA SER A 107 -19.95 21.33 -6.12
C SER A 107 -20.74 20.90 -4.88
N GLY A 108 -20.59 21.59 -3.75
CA GLY A 108 -21.11 21.19 -2.44
C GLY A 108 -20.17 20.27 -1.66
N LYS A 109 -19.12 19.70 -2.29
CA LYS A 109 -18.07 18.92 -1.61
C LYS A 109 -17.33 19.82 -0.59
N GLN A 110 -16.97 19.23 0.54
CA GLN A 110 -16.12 19.88 1.54
C GLN A 110 -14.69 19.37 1.40
N GLU A 111 -13.74 20.28 1.52
CA GLU A 111 -12.31 19.96 1.54
C GLU A 111 -11.71 20.50 2.84
N PRO A 112 -10.93 19.68 3.57
CA PRO A 112 -10.25 20.14 4.75
C PRO A 112 -9.20 21.18 4.36
N ILE A 113 -8.99 22.12 5.27
CA ILE A 113 -7.88 23.07 5.22
C ILE A 113 -6.84 22.52 6.20
N PHE A 114 -5.56 22.57 5.85
CA PHE A 114 -4.47 22.24 6.76
C PHE A 114 -3.95 23.52 7.38
N ALA A 115 -3.67 23.50 8.68
CA ALA A 115 -2.97 24.61 9.33
C ALA A 115 -1.58 24.72 8.71
N THR A 116 -0.99 25.92 8.66
CA THR A 116 0.39 26.11 8.21
C THR A 116 1.30 26.73 9.27
N ASP A 117 2.58 26.36 9.23
CA ASP A 117 3.63 27.01 10.03
C ASP A 117 3.95 28.41 9.48
N SER A 118 4.85 29.13 10.18
CA SER A 118 5.32 30.47 9.78
C SER A 118 5.98 30.53 8.40
N ASN A 119 6.39 29.39 7.84
CA ASN A 119 7.01 29.24 6.52
C ASN A 119 5.99 28.78 5.45
N ASN A 120 4.70 28.73 5.80
CA ASN A 120 3.61 28.18 4.99
C ASN A 120 3.76 26.69 4.66
N ASN A 121 4.48 25.92 5.47
CA ASN A 121 4.46 24.47 5.36
C ASN A 121 3.21 23.94 6.07
N PRO A 122 2.50 22.97 5.47
CA PRO A 122 1.33 22.40 6.10
C PRO A 122 1.71 21.62 7.36
N ILE A 123 0.92 21.80 8.41
CA ILE A 123 0.95 21.06 9.66
C ILE A 123 -0.16 20.03 9.57
N ILE A 124 0.12 18.78 9.92
CA ILE A 124 -0.92 17.75 10.09
C ILE A 124 -1.30 17.70 11.56
N ALA A 125 -2.61 17.64 11.83
CA ALA A 125 -3.13 17.54 13.18
C ALA A 125 -2.61 16.27 13.87
N SER A 126 -2.40 16.33 15.19
CA SER A 126 -2.04 15.15 15.96
C SER A 126 -2.83 15.08 17.26
N TYR A 127 -3.12 13.87 17.72
CA TYR A 127 -3.76 13.61 19.01
C TYR A 127 -3.01 12.51 19.71
N GLN A 128 -2.64 12.73 20.97
CA GLN A 128 -1.82 11.79 21.75
C GLN A 128 -0.54 11.37 21.00
N ASN A 129 0.11 12.34 20.34
CA ASN A 129 1.30 12.12 19.51
C ASN A 129 1.08 11.21 18.28
N ASN A 130 -0.15 11.04 17.80
CA ASN A 130 -0.45 10.31 16.56
C ASN A 130 -1.02 11.27 15.52
N PRO A 131 -0.45 11.35 14.30
CA PRO A 131 -1.03 12.12 13.23
C PRO A 131 -2.46 11.67 12.91
N ILE A 132 -3.35 12.62 12.68
CA ILE A 132 -4.73 12.38 12.27
C ILE A 132 -4.91 12.99 10.89
N TYR A 133 -5.27 12.16 9.93
CA TYR A 133 -5.67 12.63 8.61
C TYR A 133 -7.19 12.79 8.53
N PRO A 134 -7.69 13.85 7.86
CA PRO A 134 -9.08 13.91 7.47
C PRO A 134 -9.32 12.98 6.29
N PHE A 135 -10.44 12.25 6.32
CA PHE A 135 -10.88 11.36 5.25
C PHE A 135 -12.17 11.90 4.62
N ASP A 136 -12.38 11.60 3.34
CA ASP A 136 -13.65 11.86 2.68
C ASP A 136 -14.68 10.74 2.93
N SER A 137 -15.86 10.87 2.32
CA SER A 137 -16.94 9.88 2.45
C SER A 137 -16.60 8.52 1.85
N ASP A 138 -15.62 8.46 0.97
CA ASP A 138 -15.14 7.23 0.32
C ASP A 138 -13.94 6.64 1.08
N ASN A 139 -13.69 7.13 2.30
CA ASN A 139 -12.61 6.68 3.18
C ASN A 139 -11.21 6.90 2.57
N LYS A 140 -11.07 7.91 1.70
CA LYS A 140 -9.78 8.33 1.14
C LYS A 140 -9.23 9.52 1.92
N PRO A 141 -7.93 9.51 2.27
CA PRO A 141 -7.35 10.61 3.03
C PRO A 141 -7.17 11.84 2.15
N TYR A 142 -7.31 13.00 2.77
CA TYR A 142 -6.74 14.22 2.20
C TYR A 142 -5.31 14.36 2.72
N PHE A 143 -4.36 14.49 1.80
CA PHE A 143 -3.00 14.87 2.14
C PHE A 143 -2.85 16.39 2.12
N PRO A 144 -2.04 16.98 3.00
CA PRO A 144 -1.58 18.34 2.77
C PRO A 144 -0.76 18.41 1.49
N THR A 145 -0.86 19.54 0.78
CA THR A 145 -0.17 19.74 -0.49
C THR A 145 0.65 21.03 -0.48
N LYS A 146 1.76 21.01 -1.23
CA LYS A 146 2.55 22.20 -1.59
C LYS A 146 2.78 22.14 -3.09
N GLY A 147 2.08 22.99 -3.84
CA GLY A 147 1.93 22.81 -5.29
C GLY A 147 1.10 21.56 -5.58
N ASN A 148 1.61 20.67 -6.45
CA ASN A 148 0.94 19.42 -6.81
C ASN A 148 1.37 18.22 -5.96
N LYS A 149 2.45 18.37 -5.17
CA LYS A 149 2.97 17.30 -4.32
C LYS A 149 2.21 17.22 -3.00
N GLN A 150 1.86 16.00 -2.61
CA GLN A 150 1.29 15.63 -1.32
C GLN A 150 2.42 15.32 -0.32
N TYR A 151 2.14 15.42 0.98
CA TYR A 151 3.13 15.19 2.03
C TYR A 151 2.60 14.29 3.14
N TYR A 152 3.48 13.46 3.68
CA TYR A 152 3.21 12.66 4.87
C TYR A 152 3.34 13.49 6.15
N ALA A 153 2.68 13.03 7.21
CA ALA A 153 2.89 13.51 8.57
C ALA A 153 4.23 13.00 9.06
N GLN A 154 4.90 13.82 9.86
CA GLN A 154 6.15 13.43 10.50
C GLN A 154 5.86 13.11 11.97
N LYS A 155 6.37 11.98 12.45
CA LYS A 155 6.33 11.60 13.86
C LYS A 155 7.64 10.91 14.20
N ASP A 156 8.33 11.41 15.22
CA ASP A 156 9.58 10.81 15.73
C ASP A 156 10.64 10.58 14.63
N GLY A 157 10.69 11.46 13.62
CA GLY A 157 11.59 11.37 12.48
C GLY A 157 11.15 10.43 11.35
N MET A 158 9.96 9.83 11.46
CA MET A 158 9.37 8.95 10.46
C MET A 158 8.17 9.62 9.77
N GLU A 159 8.03 9.39 8.47
CA GLU A 159 6.82 9.71 7.72
C GLU A 159 5.72 8.69 8.03
N ILE A 160 4.51 9.13 8.31
CA ILE A 160 3.40 8.26 8.70
C ILE A 160 2.37 8.20 7.58
N TYR A 161 2.05 6.99 7.14
CA TYR A 161 0.93 6.75 6.24
C TYR A 161 -0.41 7.13 6.91
N PRO A 162 -1.31 7.85 6.23
CA PRO A 162 -2.70 7.87 6.64
C PRO A 162 -3.27 6.45 6.60
N GLU A 163 -3.95 6.05 7.66
CA GLU A 163 -4.62 4.75 7.79
C GLU A 163 -6.10 4.97 8.03
N ASN A 164 -6.94 4.28 7.26
CA ASN A 164 -8.39 4.36 7.43
C ASN A 164 -8.93 3.34 8.46
N ALA A 165 -10.25 3.36 8.68
CA ALA A 165 -10.90 2.44 9.61
C ALA A 165 -10.77 0.95 9.23
N GLU A 166 -10.48 0.64 7.97
CA GLU A 166 -10.30 -0.71 7.42
C GLU A 166 -8.83 -1.15 7.45
N LYS A 167 -7.94 -0.39 8.10
CA LYS A 167 -6.49 -0.66 8.16
C LYS A 167 -5.80 -0.63 6.80
N HIS A 168 -6.37 0.09 5.84
CA HIS A 168 -5.69 0.41 4.59
C HIS A 168 -4.89 1.70 4.79
N GLN A 169 -3.58 1.61 4.58
CA GLN A 169 -2.69 2.75 4.51
C GLN A 169 -2.77 3.37 3.10
N PHE A 170 -2.32 4.61 2.89
CA PHE A 170 -2.34 5.22 1.55
C PHE A 170 -1.04 5.93 1.24
N TYR A 171 -0.59 5.80 0.00
CA TYR A 171 0.54 6.55 -0.52
C TYR A 171 0.17 8.00 -0.86
N ALA A 172 1.05 8.92 -0.50
CA ALA A 172 1.07 10.28 -1.01
C ALA A 172 1.58 10.30 -2.46
N LYS A 173 1.23 11.36 -3.18
CA LYS A 173 1.60 11.56 -4.59
C LYS A 173 2.59 12.70 -4.81
N ASN A 174 3.52 12.51 -5.75
CA ASN A 174 4.48 13.53 -6.16
C ASN A 174 3.87 14.52 -7.18
N GLU A 175 4.68 15.43 -7.73
CA GLU A 175 4.24 16.41 -8.72
C GLU A 175 3.69 15.79 -10.02
N ASP A 176 4.17 14.59 -10.38
CA ASP A 176 3.77 13.81 -11.57
C ASP A 176 2.54 12.91 -11.30
N ASN A 177 1.97 13.01 -10.10
CA ASN A 177 0.84 12.19 -9.64
C ASN A 177 1.16 10.68 -9.53
N ASP A 178 2.44 10.33 -9.44
CA ASP A 178 2.91 9.00 -9.03
C ASP A 178 2.87 8.91 -7.50
N GLU A 179 2.45 7.75 -6.99
CA GLU A 179 2.57 7.42 -5.57
C GLU A 179 4.04 7.19 -5.19
N TYR A 180 4.42 7.62 -4.00
CA TYR A 180 5.78 7.44 -3.50
C TYR A 180 5.77 6.96 -2.04
N PRO A 181 6.72 6.11 -1.62
CA PRO A 181 6.76 5.54 -0.28
C PRO A 181 7.06 6.58 0.80
N ALA A 182 6.62 6.30 2.01
CA ALA A 182 7.04 7.00 3.23
C ALA A 182 8.45 6.56 3.64
N LYS A 183 9.12 7.42 4.41
CA LYS A 183 10.45 7.21 4.97
C LYS A 183 10.44 6.87 6.44
N ASP A 184 11.25 5.89 6.84
CA ASP A 184 11.48 5.52 8.23
C ASP A 184 12.42 6.53 8.94
N MET A 185 12.72 6.28 10.23
CA MET A 185 13.62 7.11 11.02
C MET A 185 15.07 7.17 10.50
N ASN A 186 15.46 6.26 9.62
CA ASN A 186 16.76 6.22 8.95
C ASN A 186 16.70 6.81 7.53
N GLN A 187 15.59 7.46 7.17
CA GLN A 187 15.30 8.00 5.84
C GLN A 187 15.18 6.94 4.73
N GLN A 188 15.03 5.67 5.08
CA GLN A 188 14.83 4.55 4.17
C GLN A 188 13.35 4.42 3.81
N ASP A 189 13.08 4.17 2.53
CA ASP A 189 11.71 4.00 2.05
C ASP A 189 11.14 2.66 2.54
N TYR A 190 9.88 2.65 2.96
CA TYR A 190 9.17 1.43 3.37
C TYR A 190 7.77 1.39 2.77
N TYR A 191 7.19 0.19 2.60
CA TYR A 191 5.89 0.03 1.95
C TYR A 191 4.73 0.33 2.91
N ALA A 192 3.62 0.79 2.34
CA ALA A 192 2.33 0.85 3.01
C ALA A 192 1.71 -0.54 3.15
N HIS A 193 0.83 -0.69 4.13
CA HIS A 193 0.14 -1.94 4.42
C HIS A 193 -1.37 -1.89 4.18
N THR A 194 -1.95 -3.05 3.92
CA THR A 194 -3.40 -3.26 3.86
C THR A 194 -3.76 -4.63 4.43
N ILE A 195 -5.04 -4.87 4.69
CA ILE A 195 -5.57 -6.20 4.99
C ILE A 195 -5.97 -6.89 3.68
N ASN A 196 -5.57 -8.15 3.49
CA ASN A 196 -5.98 -8.97 2.35
C ASN A 196 -7.28 -9.77 2.61
N GLU A 197 -7.74 -10.54 1.63
CA GLU A 197 -8.98 -11.34 1.72
C GLU A 197 -8.97 -12.42 2.83
N TYR A 198 -7.79 -12.79 3.32
CA TYR A 198 -7.59 -13.74 4.41
C TYR A 198 -7.38 -13.07 5.77
N ASN A 199 -7.65 -11.76 5.85
CA ASN A 199 -7.45 -10.94 7.05
C ASN A 199 -6.00 -10.89 7.56
N ASN A 200 -5.02 -11.01 6.64
CA ASN A 200 -3.61 -10.81 6.96
C ASN A 200 -3.16 -9.40 6.55
N ILE A 201 -2.24 -8.82 7.31
CA ILE A 201 -1.54 -7.59 6.97
C ILE A 201 -0.51 -7.87 5.88
N VAL A 202 -0.60 -7.15 4.77
CA VAL A 202 0.28 -7.29 3.61
C VAL A 202 0.82 -5.95 3.16
N GLU A 203 2.08 -5.93 2.71
CA GLU A 203 2.64 -4.83 1.93
C GLU A 203 2.05 -4.81 0.53
N TYR A 204 1.87 -3.61 -0.02
CA TYR A 204 1.51 -3.41 -1.44
C TYR A 204 2.33 -2.26 -2.02
N PRO A 205 2.68 -2.28 -3.31
CA PRO A 205 3.59 -1.29 -3.87
C PRO A 205 2.84 0.02 -4.17
N PRO A 206 3.53 1.18 -4.12
CA PRO A 206 3.01 2.39 -4.73
C PRO A 206 2.82 2.21 -6.23
N THR A 207 1.93 3.01 -6.83
CA THR A 207 1.61 2.99 -8.25
C THR A 207 1.97 4.29 -8.95
N LYS A 208 2.50 4.18 -10.17
CA LYS A 208 2.65 5.33 -11.06
C LYS A 208 1.28 5.82 -11.53
N HIS A 209 1.21 7.04 -12.05
CA HIS A 209 0.01 7.59 -12.68
C HIS A 209 -0.47 6.75 -13.89
N THR A 210 0.42 5.93 -14.48
CA THR A 210 0.09 4.96 -15.53
C THR A 210 -0.61 3.69 -14.99
N GLY A 211 -0.63 3.48 -13.68
CA GLY A 211 -1.15 2.30 -13.00
C GLY A 211 -0.12 1.19 -12.80
N GLU A 212 1.11 1.36 -13.29
CA GLU A 212 2.19 0.40 -13.09
C GLU A 212 2.71 0.43 -11.64
N PRO A 213 2.98 -0.73 -11.01
CA PRO A 213 3.59 -0.75 -9.68
C PRO A 213 5.02 -0.22 -9.72
N PHE A 214 5.40 0.53 -8.70
CA PHE A 214 6.75 1.00 -8.42
C PHE A 214 7.29 0.26 -7.19
N TYR A 215 8.43 -0.42 -7.34
CA TYR A 215 9.07 -1.15 -6.25
C TYR A 215 10.21 -0.30 -5.67
N ILE A 216 10.29 -0.25 -4.36
CA ILE A 216 11.38 0.39 -3.61
C ILE A 216 12.69 -0.34 -3.95
N LEU A 217 13.76 0.42 -4.16
CA LEU A 217 15.10 -0.13 -4.33
C LEU A 217 15.81 -0.19 -2.98
N THR A 218 16.53 -1.29 -2.76
CA THR A 218 17.47 -1.44 -1.65
C THR A 218 18.84 -0.84 -2.02
N GLU A 219 19.77 -0.78 -1.06
CA GLU A 219 21.12 -0.22 -1.27
C GLU A 219 21.94 -0.88 -2.40
N ASN A 220 21.58 -2.10 -2.81
CA ASN A 220 22.24 -2.83 -3.89
C ASN A 220 21.47 -2.82 -5.22
N ASP A 221 20.62 -1.80 -5.43
CA ASP A 221 19.71 -1.65 -6.58
C ASP A 221 18.74 -2.83 -6.77
N LYS A 222 18.61 -3.71 -5.77
CA LYS A 222 17.59 -4.76 -5.76
C LYS A 222 16.24 -4.16 -5.41
N LYS A 223 15.21 -4.51 -6.17
CA LYS A 223 13.81 -4.25 -5.81
C LYS A 223 13.48 -5.01 -4.52
N LYS A 224 12.98 -4.29 -3.53
CA LYS A 224 12.46 -4.88 -2.29
C LYS A 224 11.18 -5.64 -2.61
N TYR A 225 11.14 -6.93 -2.26
CA TYR A 225 9.91 -7.71 -2.32
C TYR A 225 8.91 -7.24 -1.28
N LEU A 226 7.64 -7.40 -1.61
CA LEU A 226 6.53 -7.20 -0.69
C LEU A 226 6.37 -8.44 0.19
N PHE A 227 5.86 -8.27 1.40
CA PHE A 227 5.62 -9.37 2.33
C PHE A 227 4.19 -9.38 2.86
N ASN A 228 3.68 -10.59 3.08
CA ASN A 228 2.65 -10.81 4.07
C ASN A 228 3.33 -10.78 5.45
N ILE A 229 3.04 -9.75 6.23
CA ILE A 229 3.70 -9.45 7.49
C ILE A 229 3.35 -10.51 8.54
N ASP A 230 2.07 -10.91 8.60
CA ASP A 230 1.61 -11.90 9.58
C ASP A 230 2.19 -13.30 9.31
N LEU A 231 2.27 -13.69 8.03
CA LEU A 231 2.81 -14.99 7.63
C LEU A 231 4.33 -15.00 7.48
N LYS A 232 4.98 -13.83 7.56
CA LYS A 232 6.41 -13.64 7.25
C LYS A 232 6.83 -14.27 5.92
N TYR A 233 5.96 -14.17 4.91
CA TYR A 233 6.13 -14.82 3.61
C TYR A 233 6.07 -13.79 2.48
N PRO A 234 6.97 -13.84 1.48
CA PRO A 234 6.99 -12.85 0.41
C PRO A 234 5.79 -12.99 -0.52
N ILE A 235 5.37 -11.86 -1.07
CA ILE A 235 4.40 -11.77 -2.14
C ILE A 235 5.19 -11.65 -3.43
N PHE A 236 5.29 -12.77 -4.15
CA PHE A 236 5.98 -12.80 -5.42
C PHE A 236 5.19 -12.05 -6.51
N PRO A 237 5.87 -11.30 -7.39
CA PRO A 237 5.26 -10.87 -8.63
C PRO A 237 4.86 -12.10 -9.47
N ARG A 238 3.85 -11.93 -10.31
CA ARG A 238 3.37 -13.00 -11.19
C ARG A 238 3.49 -12.61 -12.67
N ASN A 239 3.76 -13.59 -13.53
CA ASN A 239 3.72 -13.42 -14.98
C ASN A 239 2.29 -13.52 -15.54
N ASP A 240 2.13 -13.39 -16.86
CA ASP A 240 0.82 -13.49 -17.54
C ASP A 240 0.16 -14.88 -17.40
N GLN A 241 0.95 -15.91 -17.08
CA GLN A 241 0.49 -17.27 -16.78
C GLN A 241 0.15 -17.47 -15.30
N ASN A 242 0.23 -16.41 -14.48
CA ASN A 242 -0.01 -16.42 -13.04
C ASN A 242 1.02 -17.26 -12.23
N GLU A 243 2.20 -17.51 -12.77
CA GLU A 243 3.32 -18.13 -12.05
C GLU A 243 4.12 -17.08 -11.28
N GLU A 244 4.63 -17.45 -10.11
CA GLU A 244 5.49 -16.58 -9.32
C GLU A 244 6.84 -16.42 -10.02
N ILE A 245 7.35 -15.20 -10.11
CA ILE A 245 8.64 -14.91 -10.75
C ILE A 245 9.58 -14.23 -9.76
N TYR A 246 10.88 -14.36 -10.01
CA TYR A 246 11.87 -13.55 -9.33
C TYR A 246 12.00 -12.19 -9.99
N PHE A 247 12.44 -11.20 -9.22
CA PHE A 247 13.03 -10.01 -9.79
C PHE A 247 14.44 -10.31 -10.30
N ASN A 248 14.82 -9.54 -11.31
CA ASN A 248 16.14 -9.62 -11.93
C ASN A 248 16.91 -8.33 -11.66
N LEU A 249 18.23 -8.47 -11.53
CA LEU A 249 19.20 -7.40 -11.64
C LEU A 249 19.40 -7.02 -13.11
N ASP A 250 20.05 -5.88 -13.36
CA ASP A 250 20.34 -5.40 -14.72
C ASP A 250 21.25 -6.34 -15.53
N ASN A 251 22.06 -7.17 -14.84
CA ASN A 251 22.88 -8.21 -15.47
C ASN A 251 22.08 -9.49 -15.81
N GLY A 252 20.77 -9.53 -15.52
CA GLY A 252 19.90 -10.68 -15.74
C GLY A 252 19.87 -11.71 -14.62
N GLU A 253 20.64 -11.53 -13.54
CA GLU A 253 20.61 -12.42 -12.38
C GLU A 253 19.30 -12.27 -11.60
N GLU A 254 18.66 -13.40 -11.31
CA GLU A 254 17.51 -13.50 -10.43
C GLU A 254 17.96 -13.54 -8.97
N TYR A 255 17.15 -12.99 -8.06
CA TYR A 255 17.41 -13.10 -6.62
C TYR A 255 16.19 -13.43 -5.80
N TYR A 256 16.43 -14.22 -4.76
CA TYR A 256 15.41 -14.60 -3.79
C TYR A 256 14.93 -13.40 -2.97
N PRO A 257 13.62 -13.32 -2.68
CA PRO A 257 13.15 -12.49 -1.57
C PRO A 257 13.84 -12.94 -0.28
N THR A 258 14.23 -11.98 0.54
CA THR A 258 14.86 -12.22 1.84
C THR A 258 14.02 -11.55 2.92
N SER A 259 13.61 -12.30 3.94
CA SER A 259 12.91 -11.76 5.12
C SER A 259 13.83 -10.96 6.03
N GLU A 260 13.27 -10.22 6.99
CA GLU A 260 14.03 -9.55 8.05
C GLU A 260 14.89 -10.53 8.87
N ASP A 261 14.38 -11.75 9.06
CA ASP A 261 15.08 -12.86 9.72
C ASP A 261 16.15 -13.51 8.82
N LYS A 262 16.46 -12.92 7.65
CA LYS A 262 17.47 -13.37 6.67
C LYS A 262 17.19 -14.72 6.00
N ASN A 263 15.97 -15.25 6.11
CA ASN A 263 15.58 -16.43 5.34
C ASN A 263 15.17 -16.04 3.92
N GLN A 264 15.63 -16.81 2.95
CA GLN A 264 15.26 -16.69 1.54
C GLN A 264 14.14 -17.67 1.17
N PHE A 265 13.35 -17.31 0.15
CA PHE A 265 12.19 -18.11 -0.25
C PHE A 265 12.18 -18.40 -1.74
N TYR A 266 11.67 -19.58 -2.06
CA TYR A 266 11.46 -20.01 -3.42
C TYR A 266 10.12 -19.52 -3.99
N ALA A 267 10.16 -18.97 -5.21
CA ALA A 267 9.00 -18.79 -6.07
C ALA A 267 8.48 -20.16 -6.54
N LYS A 268 7.17 -20.26 -6.78
CA LYS A 268 6.50 -21.49 -7.22
C LYS A 268 5.87 -21.37 -8.61
N ASN A 269 5.86 -22.49 -9.34
CA ASN A 269 5.07 -22.60 -10.57
C ASN A 269 3.60 -22.96 -10.27
N LEU A 270 2.79 -23.16 -11.32
CA LEU A 270 1.36 -23.52 -11.17
C LEU A 270 1.13 -24.88 -10.51
N GLN A 271 2.13 -25.76 -10.50
CA GLN A 271 2.11 -27.06 -9.84
C GLN A 271 2.65 -26.99 -8.39
N ASN A 272 2.80 -25.80 -7.82
CA ASN A 272 3.38 -25.58 -6.49
C ASN A 272 4.81 -26.12 -6.30
N ILE A 273 5.54 -26.36 -7.41
CA ILE A 273 6.95 -26.73 -7.36
C ILE A 273 7.78 -25.46 -7.19
N GLU A 274 8.61 -25.45 -6.16
CA GLU A 274 9.57 -24.38 -5.87
C GLU A 274 10.64 -24.33 -6.96
N LYS A 275 11.06 -23.13 -7.38
CA LYS A 275 11.98 -22.91 -8.50
C LYS A 275 13.29 -22.32 -8.03
N LEU A 276 14.42 -22.80 -8.52
CA LEU A 276 15.71 -22.16 -8.25
C LEU A 276 15.81 -20.82 -9.01
N ALA A 277 16.43 -19.83 -8.37
CA ALA A 277 16.88 -18.60 -9.02
C ALA A 277 18.15 -18.86 -9.83
N LYS A 278 18.40 -18.03 -10.84
CA LYS A 278 19.50 -18.15 -11.79
C LYS A 278 20.46 -16.98 -11.78
N LEU A 279 21.74 -17.28 -11.92
CA LEU A 279 22.79 -16.30 -12.20
C LEU A 279 22.69 -15.79 -13.64
N SER A 280 23.46 -14.74 -13.96
CA SER A 280 23.47 -14.12 -15.30
C SER A 280 23.89 -15.08 -16.44
N ASP A 281 24.63 -16.14 -16.11
CA ASP A 281 25.02 -17.20 -17.05
C ASP A 281 23.99 -18.35 -17.15
N GLY A 282 22.85 -18.21 -16.45
CA GLY A 282 21.77 -19.19 -16.39
C GLY A 282 21.98 -20.31 -15.37
N ILE A 283 23.08 -20.31 -14.61
CA ILE A 283 23.33 -21.32 -13.60
C ILE A 283 22.40 -21.13 -12.40
N GLU A 284 21.71 -22.20 -12.02
CA GLU A 284 20.85 -22.24 -10.83
C GLU A 284 21.69 -22.31 -9.54
N TYR A 285 21.21 -21.65 -8.49
CA TYR A 285 21.82 -21.65 -7.16
C TYR A 285 20.76 -21.80 -6.07
N TYR A 286 21.12 -22.31 -4.89
CA TYR A 286 20.16 -22.53 -3.81
C TYR A 286 19.81 -21.25 -3.05
N ALA A 287 18.61 -21.19 -2.50
CA ALA A 287 18.24 -20.20 -1.49
C ALA A 287 18.98 -20.53 -0.19
N LYS A 288 19.04 -19.57 0.73
CA LYS A 288 19.70 -19.70 2.03
C LYS A 288 18.80 -19.34 3.21
N ASN A 289 19.06 -19.97 4.36
CA ASN A 289 18.40 -19.64 5.61
C ASN A 289 19.16 -18.55 6.41
N ALA A 290 18.65 -18.20 7.58
CA ALA A 290 19.27 -17.22 8.50
C ALA A 290 20.69 -17.58 8.96
N SER A 291 21.07 -18.85 8.89
CA SER A 291 22.42 -19.36 9.23
C SER A 291 23.36 -19.38 8.02
N ASP A 292 22.92 -18.88 6.87
CA ASP A 292 23.63 -18.92 5.58
C ASP A 292 23.85 -20.34 5.03
N ASP A 293 23.14 -21.33 5.56
CA ASP A 293 23.07 -22.66 4.96
C ASP A 293 22.18 -22.58 3.71
N GLU A 294 22.64 -23.17 2.61
CA GLU A 294 21.78 -23.43 1.45
C GLU A 294 20.61 -24.32 1.87
N ILE A 295 19.44 -24.13 1.28
CA ILE A 295 18.24 -24.95 1.51
C ILE A 295 17.78 -25.56 0.19
N TYR A 296 17.16 -26.74 0.25
CA TYR A 296 16.63 -27.38 -0.95
C TYR A 296 15.26 -26.81 -1.36
N PRO A 297 15.01 -26.62 -2.66
CA PRO A 297 13.67 -26.41 -3.17
C PRO A 297 12.86 -27.72 -3.08
N LYS A 298 11.54 -27.59 -3.06
CA LYS A 298 10.60 -28.70 -2.92
C LYS A 298 9.66 -28.87 -4.11
N LEU A 299 9.31 -30.13 -4.34
CA LEU A 299 8.18 -30.54 -5.18
C LEU A 299 6.85 -30.30 -4.46
N GLU A 300 5.74 -30.42 -5.19
CA GLU A 300 4.39 -30.35 -4.62
C GLU A 300 4.18 -31.34 -3.47
N SER A 301 4.79 -32.53 -3.59
CA SER A 301 4.71 -33.59 -2.58
C SER A 301 5.45 -33.30 -1.28
N GLY A 302 6.31 -32.27 -1.28
CA GLY A 302 7.20 -31.94 -0.16
C GLY A 302 8.59 -32.58 -0.26
N SER A 303 8.83 -33.48 -1.21
CA SER A 303 10.16 -33.98 -1.52
C SER A 303 11.08 -32.85 -1.98
N GLN A 304 12.30 -32.83 -1.49
CA GLN A 304 13.34 -31.89 -1.90
C GLN A 304 13.94 -32.31 -3.24
N TYR A 305 14.55 -31.37 -3.97
CA TYR A 305 15.26 -31.69 -5.20
C TYR A 305 16.57 -30.91 -5.38
N TYR A 306 17.53 -31.50 -6.10
CA TYR A 306 18.86 -30.93 -6.29
C TYR A 306 18.87 -29.82 -7.36
N ARG A 307 19.84 -28.90 -7.37
CA ARG A 307 20.15 -28.09 -8.55
C ARG A 307 20.97 -28.91 -9.55
N ILE A 308 20.84 -28.61 -10.84
CA ILE A 308 21.60 -29.30 -11.89
C ILE A 308 22.58 -28.32 -12.54
N LYS A 309 23.82 -28.76 -12.71
CA LYS A 309 24.82 -28.10 -13.56
C LYS A 309 25.52 -29.16 -14.41
N GLU A 310 25.57 -28.95 -15.72
CA GLU A 310 26.28 -29.84 -16.66
C GLU A 310 25.89 -31.32 -16.46
N ASN A 311 24.58 -31.60 -16.45
CA ASN A 311 23.99 -32.94 -16.25
C ASN A 311 24.29 -33.59 -14.88
N THR A 312 24.82 -32.85 -13.91
CA THR A 312 25.12 -33.37 -12.57
C THR A 312 24.27 -32.67 -11.52
N GLU A 313 23.66 -33.43 -10.62
CA GLU A 313 23.01 -32.89 -9.43
C GLU A 313 24.03 -32.53 -8.35
N TYR A 314 23.84 -31.40 -7.68
CA TYR A 314 24.74 -30.90 -6.65
C TYR A 314 24.03 -30.79 -5.31
N ALA A 315 24.61 -31.37 -4.26
CA ALA A 315 24.11 -31.19 -2.91
C ALA A 315 24.17 -29.72 -2.45
N ALA A 316 23.22 -29.33 -1.61
CA ALA A 316 23.25 -28.09 -0.85
C ALA A 316 24.36 -28.14 0.21
N LEU A 317 24.92 -26.97 0.51
CA LEU A 317 26.01 -26.78 1.44
C LEU A 317 25.56 -26.02 2.69
N ARG A 318 26.09 -26.43 3.84
CA ARG A 318 26.07 -25.62 5.06
C ARG A 318 27.06 -24.46 4.94
N VAL A 319 26.93 -23.46 5.80
CA VAL A 319 27.85 -22.31 5.87
C VAL A 319 29.32 -22.71 6.10
N ASN A 320 29.56 -23.86 6.75
CA ASN A 320 30.91 -24.40 6.97
C ASN A 320 31.46 -25.18 5.76
N GLY A 321 30.68 -25.32 4.68
CA GLY A 321 31.04 -26.04 3.46
C GLY A 321 30.64 -27.52 3.44
N ASP A 322 30.05 -28.04 4.51
CA ASP A 322 29.62 -29.44 4.55
C ASP A 322 28.39 -29.66 3.66
N ALA A 323 28.48 -30.62 2.75
CA ALA A 323 27.34 -31.06 1.96
C ALA A 323 26.37 -31.89 2.79
N TYR A 324 25.07 -31.76 2.52
CA TYR A 324 24.03 -32.59 3.12
C TYR A 324 22.99 -32.97 2.07
N TYR A 325 22.33 -34.12 2.19
CA TYR A 325 21.50 -34.67 1.13
C TYR A 325 20.04 -34.20 1.17
N ALA A 326 19.43 -34.15 -0.02
CA ALA A 326 18.02 -33.90 -0.20
C ALA A 326 17.20 -35.08 0.35
N LYS A 327 15.99 -34.78 0.81
CA LYS A 327 15.07 -35.74 1.42
C LYS A 327 13.78 -35.91 0.63
N THR A 328 13.26 -37.11 0.61
CA THR A 328 11.89 -37.39 0.13
C THR A 328 10.86 -36.81 1.10
N LYS A 329 9.59 -36.79 0.71
CA LYS A 329 8.46 -36.43 1.58
C LYS A 329 8.42 -37.28 2.87
N ASP A 330 8.89 -38.52 2.80
CA ASP A 330 8.96 -39.49 3.90
C ASP A 330 10.21 -39.28 4.79
N GLN A 331 11.00 -38.24 4.51
CA GLN A 331 12.22 -37.82 5.21
C GLN A 331 13.46 -38.70 4.97
N ASP A 332 13.39 -39.61 4.00
CA ASP A 332 14.53 -40.43 3.59
C ASP A 332 15.49 -39.63 2.71
N GLU A 333 16.79 -39.72 2.98
CA GLU A 333 17.81 -39.11 2.13
C GLU A 333 17.99 -39.91 0.83
N TYR A 334 18.32 -39.20 -0.25
CA TYR A 334 18.65 -39.82 -1.53
C TYR A 334 19.82 -39.07 -2.18
N TYR A 335 20.65 -39.77 -2.95
CA TYR A 335 21.92 -39.23 -3.44
C TYR A 335 21.77 -38.46 -4.77
N PRO A 336 22.62 -37.44 -5.03
CA PRO A 336 22.66 -36.74 -6.31
C PRO A 336 22.99 -37.69 -7.47
N LYS A 337 22.36 -37.47 -8.63
CA LYS A 337 22.53 -38.28 -9.84
C LYS A 337 23.34 -37.55 -10.91
N ILE A 338 23.96 -38.34 -11.80
CA ILE A 338 24.53 -37.86 -13.07
C ILE A 338 23.61 -38.33 -14.19
N TYR A 339 23.12 -37.40 -14.99
CA TYR A 339 22.27 -37.65 -16.14
C TYR A 339 23.10 -37.95 -17.39
N LEU A 340 22.61 -38.86 -18.22
CA LEU A 340 23.17 -39.10 -19.55
C LEU A 340 22.96 -37.87 -20.44
N GLU A 341 23.84 -37.67 -21.41
CA GLU A 341 23.74 -36.55 -22.34
C GLU A 341 22.36 -36.51 -23.04
N GLY A 342 21.68 -35.37 -22.95
CA GLY A 342 20.32 -35.18 -23.49
C GLY A 342 19.18 -35.64 -22.57
N ALA A 343 19.46 -36.29 -21.43
CA ALA A 343 18.45 -36.57 -20.43
C ALA A 343 18.15 -35.32 -19.59
N THR A 344 16.86 -35.01 -19.42
CA THR A 344 16.39 -33.94 -18.54
C THR A 344 15.76 -34.55 -17.29
N ARG A 345 15.94 -33.90 -16.14
CA ARG A 345 15.19 -34.27 -14.95
C ARG A 345 13.70 -34.04 -15.16
N ASP A 346 12.91 -35.03 -14.80
CA ASP A 346 11.46 -34.91 -14.72
C ASP A 346 11.06 -34.62 -13.25
N LEU A 347 10.66 -33.38 -12.98
CA LEU A 347 10.20 -32.95 -11.64
C LEU A 347 8.78 -33.46 -11.31
N SER A 348 8.12 -34.18 -12.23
CA SER A 348 6.85 -34.86 -11.94
C SER A 348 7.02 -36.25 -11.32
N VAL A 349 8.26 -36.75 -11.26
CA VAL A 349 8.59 -38.07 -10.69
C VAL A 349 9.26 -37.89 -9.33
N GLU A 350 8.78 -38.64 -8.33
CA GLU A 350 9.36 -38.65 -7.00
C GLU A 350 10.81 -39.16 -7.02
N PRO A 351 11.71 -38.54 -6.23
CA PRO A 351 13.03 -39.11 -6.02
C PRO A 351 12.92 -40.43 -5.24
N GLU A 352 13.60 -41.46 -5.75
CA GLU A 352 13.71 -42.75 -5.08
C GLU A 352 14.82 -42.70 -4.02
N SER A 353 14.48 -43.08 -2.78
CA SER A 353 15.48 -43.33 -1.75
C SER A 353 16.30 -44.58 -2.09
N TYR A 354 17.60 -44.52 -1.85
CA TYR A 354 18.46 -45.70 -1.95
C TYR A 354 18.54 -46.38 -0.59
N PHE A 355 17.61 -47.32 -0.35
CA PHE A 355 17.84 -48.35 0.66
C PHE A 355 18.82 -49.34 0.04
N GLY A 356 20.09 -49.27 0.43
CA GLY A 356 21.01 -50.35 0.10
C GLY A 356 20.35 -51.66 0.53
N GLU A 357 20.17 -52.59 -0.39
CA GLU A 357 19.73 -53.94 -0.01
C GLU A 357 20.72 -54.41 1.06
N ASP A 358 20.22 -54.58 2.29
CA ASP A 358 20.92 -55.28 3.35
C ASP A 358 21.18 -56.69 2.83
N ASN A 359 22.30 -56.85 2.12
CA ASN A 359 22.90 -58.13 1.80
C ASN A 359 23.44 -58.68 3.11
N ASN A 360 22.51 -59.14 3.96
CA ASN A 360 22.82 -59.91 5.15
C ASN A 360 23.37 -61.27 4.65
N PRO A 361 24.63 -61.61 4.94
CA PRO A 361 25.34 -62.75 4.33
C PRO A 361 24.76 -64.13 4.67
#